data_AF-W2SZ27-F1
#
_entry.id   AF-W2SZ27-F1
#
_cell.length_a   1.000
_cell.length_b   1.000
_cell.length_c   1.000
_cell.angle_alpha   90.00
_cell.angle_beta   90.00
_cell.angle_gamma   90.00
#
_symmetry.space_group_name_H-M   'P 1'
#
loop_
_entity.id
_entity.type
_entity.pdbx_description
1 polymer ?
#
loop_
_entity_poly.entity_id
_entity_poly.type
_entity_poly.pdbx_seq_one_letter_code
_entity_poly.pdbx_strand_id
1 'polypeptide(L)'
;MMIEDRIRQLPSQLENRQNSSQRDSSSRAEMTISYSGNFCGLLLRWKGSLWRSVWKELLIYLVMYYSIRVFYLIGIDYIFEDDDDRDKYRWWRQFECLSWPEDILSMLCTVIHANDETSQRRRHMIARYINLSTALAWRDISKKIRLRFPNVSNFVEAGLLTEKEYEALENINVAALATYAFFFFALFGRQNLIPEMKAGKEIDLMVGQDLMRPFGLDDDDIELNYILDRNIATSFAIVNRLQLMNLPELEDDHFWKHKEGKIEPLPHTIYSRELAEHRPKLHSYVRVGASEDTNSHSLASCISNDKEKRHINW
;
A
#
# COMPACT_ATOMS: atom_id res chain seq x y z
N MET A 1 88.02 -19.78 27.52
CA MET A 1 87.65 -19.46 26.12
C MET A 1 86.23 -19.98 25.84
N MET A 2 85.21 -19.46 26.55
CA MET A 2 83.80 -19.86 26.36
C MET A 2 82.82 -18.81 26.94
N ILE A 3 83.23 -17.55 27.01
CA ILE A 3 82.36 -16.46 27.52
C ILE A 3 82.35 -15.25 26.57
N GLU A 4 83.39 -15.01 25.78
CA GLU A 4 83.41 -13.89 24.80
C GLU A 4 82.59 -14.16 23.52
N ASP A 5 82.30 -15.42 23.18
CA ASP A 5 81.54 -15.75 21.96
C ASP A 5 80.01 -15.54 22.11
N ARG A 6 79.49 -15.47 23.33
CA ARG A 6 78.04 -15.30 23.57
C ARG A 6 77.56 -13.86 23.45
N ILE A 7 78.46 -12.88 23.52
CA ILE A 7 78.09 -11.44 23.44
C ILE A 7 78.02 -10.96 21.98
N ARG A 8 78.69 -11.63 21.03
CA ARG A 8 78.63 -11.27 19.60
C ARG A 8 77.37 -11.75 18.86
N GLN A 9 76.58 -12.66 19.44
CA GLN A 9 75.38 -13.23 18.79
C GLN A 9 74.05 -12.60 19.25
N LEU A 10 74.06 -11.67 20.20
CA LEU A 10 72.86 -10.96 20.65
C LEU A 10 72.25 -9.95 19.65
N PRO A 11 73.03 -9.17 18.86
CA PRO A 11 72.42 -8.18 17.96
C PRO A 11 71.72 -8.79 16.73
N SER A 12 72.10 -9.99 16.28
CA SER A 12 71.49 -10.65 15.11
C SER A 12 70.14 -11.31 15.39
N GLN A 13 69.80 -11.55 16.67
CA GLN A 13 68.54 -12.18 17.08
C GLN A 13 67.40 -11.16 17.31
N LEU A 14 67.73 -9.90 17.60
CA LEU A 14 66.74 -8.83 17.80
C LEU A 14 66.25 -8.23 16.46
N GLU A 15 67.12 -8.15 15.46
CA GLU A 15 66.79 -7.64 14.11
C GLU A 15 65.87 -8.60 13.33
N ASN A 16 66.01 -9.91 13.54
CA ASN A 16 65.13 -10.93 12.96
C ASN A 16 63.73 -10.97 13.61
N ARG A 17 63.57 -10.50 14.85
CA ARG A 17 62.26 -10.36 15.51
C ARG A 17 61.47 -9.13 15.05
N GLN A 18 62.15 -8.02 14.73
CA GLN A 18 61.47 -6.84 14.16
C GLN A 18 61.03 -7.08 12.70
N ASN A 19 61.83 -7.79 11.90
CA ASN A 19 61.48 -8.14 10.51
C ASN A 19 60.39 -9.22 10.36
N SER A 20 60.06 -9.96 11.42
CA SER A 20 58.93 -10.92 11.43
C SER A 20 57.63 -10.25 11.87
N SER A 21 57.65 -9.33 12.83
CA SER A 21 56.46 -8.56 13.24
C SER A 21 55.97 -7.56 12.18
N GLN A 22 56.83 -7.15 11.25
CA GLN A 22 56.50 -6.22 10.16
C GLN A 22 56.01 -6.94 8.88
N ARG A 23 56.20 -8.27 8.81
CA ARG A 23 55.66 -9.12 7.72
C ARG A 23 54.24 -9.62 7.98
N ASP A 24 53.83 -9.72 9.25
CA ASP A 24 52.46 -10.12 9.61
C ASP A 24 51.44 -8.97 9.63
N SER A 25 51.89 -7.72 9.55
CA SER A 25 51.00 -6.54 9.47
C SER A 25 50.63 -6.13 8.03
N SER A 26 51.29 -6.70 7.00
CA SER A 26 50.93 -6.47 5.59
C SER A 26 49.98 -7.51 4.99
N SER A 27 49.61 -8.54 5.76
CA SER A 27 48.79 -9.67 5.29
C SER A 27 47.34 -9.65 5.80
N ARG A 28 46.92 -8.52 6.37
CA ARG A 28 45.54 -8.30 6.84
C ARG A 28 44.86 -7.14 6.11
N ALA A 29 45.20 -6.96 4.83
CA ALA A 29 44.30 -6.30 3.91
C ALA A 29 43.05 -7.18 3.81
N GLU A 30 41.97 -6.75 4.46
CA GLU A 30 40.64 -7.26 4.16
C GLU A 30 40.47 -7.23 2.64
N MET A 31 40.36 -8.41 2.05
CA MET A 31 39.96 -8.59 0.66
C MET A 31 38.47 -8.24 0.55
N THR A 32 38.14 -6.97 0.71
CA THR A 32 36.88 -6.42 0.19
C THR A 32 37.08 -6.38 -1.32
N ILE A 33 36.80 -7.52 -1.97
CA ILE A 33 36.68 -7.59 -3.42
C ILE A 33 35.56 -6.60 -3.77
N SER A 34 35.96 -5.42 -4.28
CA SER A 34 35.02 -4.46 -4.82
C SER A 34 34.43 -5.04 -6.10
N TYR A 35 33.24 -5.64 -5.99
CA TYR A 35 32.50 -6.21 -7.12
C TYR A 35 31.83 -5.14 -7.99
N SER A 36 32.12 -3.85 -7.81
CA SER A 36 31.39 -2.79 -8.52
C SER A 36 31.64 -2.80 -10.04
N GLY A 37 32.80 -3.31 -10.50
CA GLY A 37 33.15 -3.35 -11.94
C GLY A 37 32.90 -4.69 -12.66
N ASN A 38 33.00 -5.82 -11.96
CA ASN A 38 32.95 -7.16 -12.58
C ASN A 38 31.55 -7.80 -12.59
N PHE A 39 30.60 -7.28 -11.82
CA PHE A 39 29.25 -7.85 -11.73
C PHE A 39 28.40 -7.56 -12.99
N CYS A 40 28.50 -6.36 -13.57
CA CYS A 40 27.80 -6.01 -14.80
C CYS A 40 28.24 -6.88 -16.00
N GLY A 41 29.53 -7.25 -16.07
CA GLY A 41 30.04 -8.16 -17.10
C GLY A 41 29.52 -9.60 -16.95
N LEU A 42 29.23 -10.04 -15.72
CA LEU A 42 28.59 -11.33 -15.45
C LEU A 42 27.11 -11.34 -15.85
N LEU A 43 26.39 -10.24 -15.66
CA LEU A 43 25.00 -10.08 -16.09
C LEU A 43 24.86 -10.13 -17.62
N LEU A 44 25.83 -9.63 -18.38
CA LEU A 44 25.78 -9.59 -19.85
C LEU A 44 26.28 -10.87 -20.53
N ARG A 45 26.77 -11.87 -19.79
CA ARG A 45 27.22 -13.15 -20.35
C ARG A 45 26.00 -13.97 -20.81
N TRP A 46 26.06 -14.64 -21.96
CA TRP A 46 24.96 -15.51 -22.46
C TRP A 46 25.14 -16.99 -22.11
N LYS A 47 26.36 -17.54 -22.27
CA LYS A 47 26.66 -18.94 -21.91
C LYS A 47 26.79 -19.10 -20.39
N GLY A 48 25.99 -20.00 -19.81
CA GLY A 48 25.97 -20.27 -18.36
C GLY A 48 25.41 -19.11 -17.54
N SER A 49 24.51 -18.32 -18.13
CA SER A 49 23.88 -17.17 -17.50
C SER A 49 22.42 -17.40 -17.21
N LEU A 50 21.92 -16.70 -16.20
CA LEU A 50 20.56 -16.76 -15.71
C LEU A 50 19.55 -16.41 -16.82
N TRP A 51 19.91 -15.49 -17.75
CA TRP A 51 19.09 -15.13 -18.91
C TRP A 51 18.75 -16.32 -19.79
N ARG A 52 19.67 -17.28 -19.99
CA ARG A 52 19.43 -18.46 -20.81
C ARG A 52 18.39 -19.41 -20.19
N SER A 53 18.24 -19.37 -18.86
CA SER A 53 17.23 -20.14 -18.14
C SER A 53 15.88 -19.43 -18.13
N VAL A 54 15.87 -18.10 -17.90
CA VAL A 54 14.65 -17.35 -17.58
C VAL A 54 13.99 -16.68 -18.80
N TRP A 55 14.70 -16.50 -19.93
CA TRP A 55 14.16 -15.71 -21.07
C TRP A 55 12.83 -16.22 -21.64
N LYS A 56 12.55 -17.54 -21.60
CA LYS A 56 11.27 -18.08 -22.06
C LYS A 56 10.13 -17.73 -21.10
N GLU A 57 10.37 -17.87 -19.80
CA GLU A 57 9.41 -17.51 -18.75
C GLU A 57 9.16 -16.00 -18.72
N LEU A 58 10.23 -15.20 -18.84
CA LEU A 58 10.17 -13.74 -18.96
C LEU A 58 9.39 -13.30 -20.20
N LEU A 59 9.60 -13.94 -21.35
CA LEU A 59 8.86 -13.63 -22.57
C LEU A 59 7.36 -13.92 -22.40
N ILE A 60 7.00 -15.07 -21.81
CA ILE A 60 5.60 -15.43 -21.54
C ILE A 60 4.97 -14.43 -20.56
N TYR A 61 5.69 -14.06 -19.49
CA TYR A 61 5.26 -13.04 -18.54
C TYR A 61 5.04 -11.68 -19.22
N LEU A 62 5.98 -11.23 -20.05
CA LEU A 62 5.87 -9.96 -20.78
C LEU A 62 4.69 -9.99 -21.75
N VAL A 63 4.51 -11.07 -22.51
CA VAL A 63 3.37 -11.21 -23.42
C VAL A 63 2.06 -11.15 -22.64
N MET A 64 1.89 -11.92 -21.57
CA MET A 64 0.66 -11.87 -20.76
C MET A 64 0.44 -10.49 -20.14
N TYR A 65 1.48 -9.87 -19.59
CA TYR A 65 1.41 -8.54 -19.00
C TYR A 65 0.96 -7.49 -20.03
N TYR A 66 1.58 -7.47 -21.21
CA TYR A 66 1.22 -6.54 -22.28
C TYR A 66 -0.14 -6.86 -22.91
N SER A 67 -0.53 -8.13 -23.01
CA SER A 67 -1.88 -8.53 -23.44
C SER A 67 -2.95 -8.03 -22.47
N ILE A 68 -2.75 -8.19 -21.16
CA ILE A 68 -3.64 -7.63 -20.13
C ILE A 68 -3.66 -6.10 -20.22
N ARG A 69 -2.50 -5.46 -20.40
CA ARG A 69 -2.40 -4.00 -20.54
C ARG A 69 -3.12 -3.47 -21.78
N VAL A 70 -3.00 -4.15 -22.92
CA VAL A 70 -3.71 -3.80 -24.16
C VAL A 70 -5.21 -4.02 -24.02
N PHE A 71 -5.61 -5.14 -23.41
CA PHE A 71 -7.03 -5.39 -23.11
C PHE A 71 -7.61 -4.32 -22.17
N TYR A 72 -6.85 -3.90 -21.16
CA TYR A 72 -7.26 -2.87 -20.23
C TYR A 72 -7.36 -1.48 -20.88
N LEU A 73 -6.43 -1.15 -21.78
CA LEU A 73 -6.36 0.17 -22.42
C LEU A 73 -7.24 0.31 -23.66
N ILE A 74 -7.52 -0.78 -24.38
CA ILE A 74 -8.23 -0.74 -25.67
C ILE A 74 -9.47 -1.65 -25.64
N GLY A 75 -9.38 -2.81 -25.01
CA GLY A 75 -10.47 -3.79 -24.95
C GLY A 75 -11.64 -3.33 -24.09
N ILE A 76 -11.38 -2.76 -22.91
CA ILE A 76 -12.41 -2.12 -22.07
C ILE A 76 -13.08 -0.99 -22.83
N ASP A 77 -12.29 -0.16 -23.52
CA ASP A 77 -12.80 0.97 -24.29
C ASP A 77 -13.71 0.57 -25.47
N TYR A 78 -13.63 -0.69 -25.93
CA TYR A 78 -14.45 -1.24 -26.99
C TYR A 78 -15.67 -2.03 -26.49
N ILE A 79 -15.62 -2.56 -25.25
CA ILE A 79 -16.72 -3.38 -24.67
C ILE A 79 -17.85 -2.51 -24.10
N PHE A 80 -17.54 -1.31 -23.62
CA PHE A 80 -18.54 -0.35 -23.16
C PHE A 80 -18.96 0.53 -24.35
N GLU A 81 -20.04 0.14 -25.04
CA GLU A 81 -20.59 0.85 -26.21
C GLU A 81 -21.22 2.20 -25.85
N ASP A 82 -21.60 2.43 -24.57
CA ASP A 82 -22.16 3.68 -24.08
C ASP A 82 -21.11 4.50 -23.30
N ASP A 83 -20.87 5.74 -23.74
CA ASP A 83 -19.88 6.65 -23.15
C ASP A 83 -20.18 6.97 -21.67
N ASP A 84 -21.47 6.98 -21.26
CA ASP A 84 -21.90 7.24 -19.88
C ASP A 84 -21.42 6.15 -18.89
N ASP A 85 -21.49 4.87 -19.28
CA ASP A 85 -21.07 3.75 -18.43
C ASP A 85 -19.54 3.71 -18.27
N ARG A 86 -18.82 4.11 -19.32
CA ARG A 86 -17.36 4.24 -19.30
C ARG A 86 -16.91 5.31 -18.31
N ASP A 87 -17.52 6.50 -18.37
CA ASP A 87 -17.12 7.62 -17.52
C ASP A 87 -17.49 7.36 -16.06
N LYS A 88 -18.66 6.76 -15.81
CA LYS A 88 -19.04 6.29 -14.47
C LYS A 88 -18.05 5.27 -13.91
N TYR A 89 -17.62 4.30 -14.72
CA TYR A 89 -16.64 3.30 -14.29
C TYR A 89 -15.29 3.95 -13.94
N ARG A 90 -14.81 4.89 -14.77
CA ARG A 90 -13.54 5.59 -14.54
C ARG A 90 -13.59 6.51 -13.33
N TRP A 91 -14.70 7.20 -13.12
CA TRP A 91 -14.94 8.01 -11.92
C TRP A 91 -14.90 7.14 -10.67
N TRP A 92 -15.67 6.04 -10.66
CA TRP A 92 -15.76 5.14 -9.50
C TRP A 92 -14.42 4.52 -9.15
N ARG A 93 -13.64 4.12 -10.16
CA ARG A 93 -12.29 3.59 -9.94
C ARG A 93 -11.33 4.60 -9.33
N GLN A 94 -11.43 5.87 -9.71
CA GLN A 94 -10.62 6.92 -9.10
C GLN A 94 -10.99 7.11 -7.62
N PHE A 95 -12.29 7.05 -7.30
CA PHE A 95 -12.78 7.08 -5.93
C PHE A 95 -12.29 5.87 -5.11
N GLU A 96 -12.35 4.65 -5.66
CA GLU A 96 -11.86 3.43 -5.01
C GLU A 96 -10.33 3.45 -4.77
N CYS A 97 -9.59 4.24 -5.54
CA CYS A 97 -8.15 4.42 -5.39
C CYS A 97 -7.77 5.45 -4.32
N LEU A 98 -8.73 6.13 -3.70
CA LEU A 98 -8.44 7.04 -2.58
C LEU A 98 -7.86 6.25 -1.40
N SER A 99 -6.74 6.74 -0.88
CA SER A 99 -6.07 6.12 0.26
C SER A 99 -6.83 6.40 1.55
N TRP A 100 -7.38 5.35 2.16
CA TRP A 100 -7.98 5.37 3.49
C TRP A 100 -6.96 4.83 4.51
N PRO A 101 -6.51 5.63 5.49
CA PRO A 101 -5.41 5.22 6.37
C PRO A 101 -5.84 4.24 7.48
N GLU A 102 -7.13 4.02 7.68
CA GLU A 102 -7.70 3.32 8.84
C GLU A 102 -7.23 1.88 8.97
N ASP A 103 -7.25 1.11 7.89
CA ASP A 103 -6.88 -0.30 7.91
C ASP A 103 -5.40 -0.47 8.24
N ILE A 104 -4.54 0.33 7.60
CA ILE A 104 -3.08 0.29 7.80
C ILE A 104 -2.73 0.75 9.21
N LEU A 105 -3.37 1.80 9.72
CA LEU A 105 -3.09 2.32 11.05
C LEU A 105 -3.66 1.43 12.17
N SER A 106 -4.79 0.77 11.93
CA SER A 106 -5.32 -0.24 12.86
C SER A 106 -4.36 -1.42 12.95
N MET A 107 -3.84 -1.89 11.81
CA MET A 107 -2.79 -2.91 11.78
C MET A 107 -1.50 -2.43 12.47
N LEU A 108 -1.12 -1.17 12.30
CA LEU A 108 0.05 -0.60 12.96
C LEU A 108 -0.08 -0.65 14.50
N CYS A 109 -1.28 -0.42 15.02
CA CYS A 109 -1.56 -0.44 16.46
C CYS A 109 -1.46 -1.85 17.06
N THR A 110 -1.73 -2.90 16.28
CA THR A 110 -1.52 -4.29 16.72
C THR A 110 -0.04 -4.67 16.70
N VAL A 111 0.73 -4.18 15.72
CA VAL A 111 2.17 -4.42 15.61
C VAL A 111 2.96 -3.65 16.67
N ILE A 112 2.69 -2.35 16.85
CA ILE A 112 3.31 -1.50 17.85
C ILE A 112 2.31 -1.27 18.99
N HIS A 113 2.09 -2.30 19.79
CA HIS A 113 1.08 -2.27 20.86
C HIS A 113 1.49 -1.41 22.07
N ALA A 114 2.79 -1.31 22.37
CA ALA A 114 3.29 -0.69 23.59
C ALA A 114 2.90 0.80 23.70
N ASN A 115 2.53 1.24 24.89
CA ASN A 115 2.09 2.62 25.15
C ASN A 115 3.20 3.52 25.70
N ASP A 116 4.45 3.13 25.55
CA ASP A 116 5.60 3.97 25.85
C ASP A 116 5.66 5.19 24.93
N GLU A 117 6.24 6.29 25.41
CA GLU A 117 6.40 7.52 24.64
C GLU A 117 7.13 7.28 23.30
N THR A 118 8.13 6.40 23.29
CA THR A 118 8.89 6.04 22.08
C THR A 118 8.01 5.34 21.04
N SER A 119 7.17 4.40 21.47
CA SER A 119 6.24 3.66 20.63
C SER A 119 5.12 4.56 20.10
N GLN A 120 4.57 5.45 20.95
CA GLN A 120 3.61 6.46 20.53
C GLN A 120 4.21 7.40 19.46
N ARG A 121 5.43 7.91 19.67
CA ARG A 121 6.14 8.75 18.69
C ARG A 121 6.35 8.02 17.36
N ARG A 122 6.68 6.73 17.39
CA ARG A 122 6.80 5.90 16.16
C ARG A 122 5.47 5.78 15.43
N ARG A 123 4.38 5.46 16.13
CA ARG A 123 3.05 5.38 15.49
C ARG A 123 2.61 6.71 14.91
N HIS A 124 2.83 7.82 15.63
CA HIS A 124 2.59 9.17 15.16
C HIS A 124 3.38 9.52 13.91
N MET A 125 4.67 9.21 13.88
CA MET A 125 5.53 9.46 12.73
C MET A 125 5.05 8.70 11.49
N ILE A 126 4.69 7.42 11.64
CA ILE A 126 4.18 6.60 10.53
C ILE A 126 2.83 7.13 10.04
N ALA A 127 1.91 7.47 10.94
CA ALA A 127 0.64 8.07 10.58
C ALA A 127 0.81 9.41 9.85
N ARG A 128 1.76 10.25 10.29
CA ARG A 128 2.10 11.50 9.60
C ARG A 128 2.63 11.24 8.20
N TYR A 129 3.53 10.27 8.02
CA TYR A 129 4.10 9.94 6.71
C TYR A 129 3.06 9.39 5.72
N ILE A 130 2.14 8.55 6.18
CA ILE A 130 1.03 8.07 5.34
C ILE A 130 0.20 9.26 4.86
N ASN A 131 -0.27 10.11 5.78
CA ASN A 131 -1.10 11.27 5.42
C ASN A 131 -0.34 12.30 4.56
N LEU A 132 0.95 12.53 4.85
CA LEU A 132 1.81 13.41 4.06
C LEU A 132 1.96 12.88 2.61
N SER A 133 2.19 11.59 2.44
CA SER A 133 2.32 10.99 1.11
C SER A 133 1.04 11.15 0.28
N THR A 134 -0.11 10.95 0.91
CA THR A 134 -1.43 11.16 0.31
C THR A 134 -1.65 12.64 -0.05
N ALA A 135 -1.29 13.56 0.85
CA ALA A 135 -1.44 14.99 0.62
C ALA A 135 -0.56 15.50 -0.53
N LEU A 136 0.68 15.02 -0.62
CA LEU A 136 1.60 15.34 -1.72
C LEU A 136 1.05 14.83 -3.06
N ALA A 137 0.59 13.57 -3.11
CA ALA A 137 0.00 12.98 -4.31
C ALA A 137 -1.27 13.72 -4.75
N TRP A 138 -2.17 14.02 -3.81
CA TRP A 138 -3.43 14.71 -4.10
C TRP A 138 -3.23 16.17 -4.51
N ARG A 139 -2.17 16.84 -4.03
CA ARG A 139 -1.82 18.19 -4.50
C ARG A 139 -1.48 18.22 -5.99
N ASP A 140 -0.80 17.20 -6.49
CA ASP A 140 -0.38 17.16 -7.89
C ASP A 140 -1.55 16.85 -8.84
N ILE A 141 -2.59 16.15 -8.34
CA ILE A 141 -3.76 15.73 -9.12
C ILE A 141 -4.94 16.71 -8.99
N SER A 142 -5.21 17.22 -7.79
CA SER A 142 -6.39 18.05 -7.49
C SER A 142 -6.09 19.54 -7.46
N LYS A 143 -6.93 20.32 -8.16
CA LYS A 143 -6.86 21.78 -8.09
C LYS A 143 -7.22 22.31 -6.70
N LYS A 144 -8.25 21.76 -6.04
CA LYS A 144 -8.68 22.14 -4.68
C LYS A 144 -7.51 22.03 -3.67
N ILE A 145 -6.78 20.91 -3.69
CA ILE A 145 -5.64 20.70 -2.79
C ILE A 145 -4.43 21.58 -3.18
N ARG A 146 -4.17 21.75 -4.49
CA ARG A 146 -3.09 22.63 -4.96
C ARG A 146 -3.28 24.09 -4.59
N LEU A 147 -4.52 24.56 -4.55
CA LEU A 147 -4.84 25.92 -4.08
C LEU A 147 -4.66 26.05 -2.56
N ARG A 148 -4.94 24.99 -1.80
CA ARG A 148 -4.74 24.96 -0.34
C ARG A 148 -3.27 24.88 0.05
N PHE A 149 -2.47 24.11 -0.69
CA PHE A 149 -1.03 23.95 -0.45
C PHE A 149 -0.24 24.24 -1.74
N PRO A 150 -0.02 25.51 -2.10
CA PRO A 150 0.67 25.87 -3.34
C PRO A 150 2.11 25.35 -3.40
N ASN A 151 2.84 25.43 -2.29
CA ASN A 151 4.23 25.00 -2.18
C ASN A 151 4.36 23.83 -1.21
N VAL A 152 5.44 23.03 -1.36
CA VAL A 152 5.75 21.96 -0.40
C VAL A 152 6.00 22.54 1.01
N SER A 153 6.54 23.76 1.10
CA SER A 153 6.77 24.46 2.38
C SER A 153 5.49 24.70 3.19
N ASN A 154 4.32 24.85 2.53
CA ASN A 154 3.05 25.02 3.24
C ASN A 154 2.66 23.76 4.04
N PHE A 155 3.19 22.58 3.70
CA PHE A 155 3.01 21.38 4.54
C PHE A 155 3.82 21.44 5.85
N VAL A 156 4.90 22.24 5.88
CA VAL A 156 5.65 22.52 7.11
C VAL A 156 4.83 23.41 8.02
N GLU A 157 4.27 24.49 7.48
CA GLU A 157 3.36 25.39 8.20
C GLU A 157 2.11 24.65 8.72
N ALA A 158 1.59 23.71 7.94
CA ALA A 158 0.46 22.86 8.33
C ALA A 158 0.81 21.77 9.37
N GLY A 159 2.09 21.59 9.71
CA GLY A 159 2.55 20.60 10.69
C GLY A 159 2.53 19.15 10.19
N LEU A 160 2.28 18.92 8.90
CA LEU A 160 2.35 17.59 8.27
C LEU A 160 3.79 17.18 7.93
N LEU A 161 4.69 18.16 7.79
CA LEU A 161 6.10 17.97 7.50
C LEU A 161 6.94 18.75 8.50
N THR A 162 8.05 18.20 8.97
CA THR A 162 9.00 18.96 9.80
C THR A 162 10.06 19.64 8.94
N GLU A 163 10.68 20.71 9.43
CA GLU A 163 11.75 21.44 8.70
C GLU A 163 12.90 20.51 8.28
N LYS A 164 13.34 19.62 9.17
CA LYS A 164 14.41 18.65 8.88
C LYS A 164 14.02 17.64 7.79
N GLU A 165 12.75 17.20 7.80
CA GLU A 165 12.23 16.30 6.76
C GLU A 165 12.09 17.03 5.41
N TYR A 166 11.73 18.31 5.43
CA TYR A 166 11.69 19.17 4.24
C TYR A 166 13.08 19.32 3.61
N GLU A 167 14.10 19.65 4.40
CA GLU A 167 15.49 19.74 3.92
C GLU A 167 15.96 18.40 3.32
N ALA A 168 15.63 17.27 3.97
CA ALA A 168 15.96 15.95 3.44
C ALA A 168 15.27 15.66 2.09
N LEU A 169 14.00 16.04 1.94
CA LEU A 169 13.25 15.90 0.69
C LEU A 169 13.84 16.75 -0.44
N GLU A 170 14.24 17.98 -0.15
CA GLU A 170 14.85 18.88 -1.13
C GLU A 170 16.20 18.31 -1.63
N ASN A 171 17.03 17.82 -0.71
CA ASN A 171 18.29 17.17 -1.04
C ASN A 171 18.12 15.93 -1.93
N ILE A 172 17.10 15.11 -1.67
CA ILE A 172 16.80 13.92 -2.48
C ILE A 172 16.37 14.33 -3.89
N ASN A 173 15.52 15.35 -4.03
CA ASN A 173 15.05 15.81 -5.34
C ASN A 173 16.21 16.35 -6.19
N VAL A 174 17.14 17.09 -5.61
CA VAL A 174 18.32 17.59 -6.31
C VAL A 174 19.22 16.42 -6.76
N ALA A 175 19.44 15.42 -5.89
CA ALA A 175 20.24 14.25 -6.22
C ALA A 175 19.57 13.38 -7.31
N ALA A 176 18.26 13.16 -7.22
CA ALA A 176 17.50 12.42 -8.22
C ALA A 176 17.49 13.15 -9.56
N LEU A 177 17.24 14.47 -9.57
CA LEU A 177 17.31 15.30 -10.77
C LEU A 177 18.72 15.29 -11.38
N ALA A 178 19.77 15.38 -10.57
CA ALA A 178 21.15 15.28 -11.03
C ALA A 178 21.45 13.89 -11.63
N THR A 179 20.91 12.83 -11.03
CA THR A 179 21.08 11.45 -11.51
C THR A 179 20.30 11.22 -12.80
N TYR A 180 19.04 11.65 -12.87
CA TYR A 180 18.22 11.59 -14.07
C TYR A 180 18.76 12.48 -15.19
N ALA A 181 19.25 13.69 -14.87
CA ALA A 181 19.93 14.56 -15.82
C ALA A 181 21.22 13.90 -16.33
N PHE A 182 22.02 13.29 -15.45
CA PHE A 182 23.21 12.53 -15.84
C PHE A 182 22.87 11.38 -16.80
N PHE A 183 21.83 10.57 -16.48
CA PHE A 183 21.36 9.52 -17.38
C PHE A 183 20.77 10.07 -18.68
N PHE A 184 20.04 11.19 -18.63
CA PHE A 184 19.48 11.88 -19.78
C PHE A 184 20.58 12.41 -20.71
N PHE A 185 21.60 13.08 -20.18
CA PHE A 185 22.77 13.54 -20.96
C PHE A 185 23.59 12.37 -21.50
N ALA A 186 23.72 11.27 -20.75
CA ALA A 186 24.37 10.04 -21.24
C ALA A 186 23.58 9.35 -22.37
N LEU A 187 22.24 9.43 -22.36
CA LEU A 187 21.36 8.91 -23.40
C LEU A 187 21.30 9.84 -24.63
N PHE A 188 21.16 11.15 -24.44
CA PHE A 188 21.07 12.15 -25.52
C PHE A 188 22.41 12.49 -26.16
N GLY A 189 23.53 12.30 -25.46
CA GLY A 189 24.88 12.42 -26.03
C GLY A 189 25.18 11.42 -27.16
N ARG A 190 24.25 10.50 -27.48
CA ARG A 190 24.41 9.46 -28.49
C ARG A 190 23.28 9.37 -29.54
N GLN A 191 22.28 10.26 -29.51
CA GLN A 191 21.15 10.22 -30.43
C GLN A 191 20.94 11.56 -31.14
N ASN A 192 21.23 11.62 -32.44
CA ASN A 192 20.81 12.73 -33.30
C ASN A 192 19.28 12.79 -33.34
N LEU A 193 18.75 13.98 -32.99
CA LEU A 193 17.34 14.28 -32.79
C LEU A 193 16.45 13.96 -34.01
N ILE A 194 15.30 13.31 -33.76
CA ILE A 194 14.14 13.34 -34.65
C ILE A 194 13.25 14.51 -34.19
N PRO A 195 12.74 15.34 -35.11
CA PRO A 195 12.03 16.57 -34.77
C PRO A 195 10.62 16.35 -34.23
N GLU A 196 10.20 17.35 -33.48
CA GLU A 196 8.99 17.55 -32.67
C GLU A 196 7.67 17.08 -33.29
N MET A 197 6.84 16.41 -32.49
CA MET A 197 5.39 16.31 -32.72
C MET A 197 4.67 17.39 -31.91
N LYS A 198 3.98 18.28 -32.64
CA LYS A 198 3.21 19.40 -32.12
C LYS A 198 2.06 18.94 -31.23
N ALA A 199 2.00 19.53 -30.03
CA ALA A 199 0.80 19.60 -29.21
C ALA A 199 -0.27 20.42 -29.95
N GLY A 200 -1.47 19.87 -30.10
CA GLY A 200 -2.58 20.59 -30.72
C GLY A 200 -3.77 19.69 -31.02
N LYS A 201 -4.60 19.42 -30.01
CA LYS A 201 -6.05 19.35 -30.18
C LYS A 201 -6.74 19.53 -28.84
N GLU A 202 -7.04 20.78 -28.54
CA GLU A 202 -8.06 21.18 -27.58
C GLU A 202 -9.38 21.35 -28.36
N ILE A 203 -10.51 21.09 -27.68
CA ILE A 203 -11.92 21.37 -28.01
C ILE A 203 -12.81 20.11 -28.18
N ASP A 204 -13.92 20.19 -27.44
CA ASP A 204 -15.19 19.44 -27.45
C ASP A 204 -15.33 18.16 -26.63
N LEU A 205 -15.81 18.31 -25.37
CA LEU A 205 -16.84 17.48 -24.71
C LEU A 205 -17.09 18.04 -23.29
N MET A 206 -17.74 19.20 -23.14
CA MET A 206 -17.84 19.84 -21.80
C MET A 206 -18.56 18.95 -20.77
N VAL A 207 -19.70 18.33 -21.12
CA VAL A 207 -20.48 17.53 -20.14
C VAL A 207 -19.82 16.18 -19.77
N GLY A 208 -19.09 15.55 -20.69
CA GLY A 208 -18.33 14.30 -20.43
C GLY A 208 -16.94 14.54 -19.82
N GLN A 209 -16.28 15.65 -20.17
CA GLN A 209 -15.00 16.05 -19.58
C GLN A 209 -15.12 16.47 -18.11
N ASP A 210 -16.27 17.00 -17.72
CA ASP A 210 -16.55 17.43 -16.36
C ASP A 210 -16.66 16.21 -15.41
N LEU A 211 -17.27 15.09 -15.84
CA LEU A 211 -17.25 13.83 -15.06
C LEU A 211 -15.87 13.12 -15.11
N MET A 212 -15.07 13.36 -16.14
CA MET A 212 -13.77 12.73 -16.32
C MET A 212 -12.70 13.20 -15.32
N ARG A 213 -12.87 14.36 -14.68
CA ARG A 213 -11.87 14.94 -13.75
C ARG A 213 -12.47 15.19 -12.36
N PRO A 214 -12.70 14.15 -11.54
CA PRO A 214 -13.39 14.23 -10.25
C PRO A 214 -12.63 15.01 -9.15
N PHE A 215 -11.56 15.71 -9.51
CA PHE A 215 -10.64 16.41 -8.62
C PHE A 215 -10.52 17.90 -8.99
N GLY A 216 -11.50 18.41 -9.74
CA GLY A 216 -11.60 19.80 -10.21
C GLY A 216 -12.07 20.77 -9.13
N LEU A 217 -12.86 21.76 -9.52
CA LEU A 217 -13.43 22.79 -8.66
C LEU A 217 -14.97 22.81 -8.70
N ASP A 218 -15.57 21.79 -9.29
CA ASP A 218 -17.01 21.72 -9.52
C ASP A 218 -17.72 21.21 -8.27
N ASP A 219 -19.06 21.37 -8.26
CA ASP A 219 -19.90 21.03 -7.12
C ASP A 219 -20.03 19.51 -6.90
N ASP A 220 -19.97 18.72 -7.98
CA ASP A 220 -20.05 17.25 -7.95
C ASP A 220 -18.68 16.57 -7.81
N ASP A 221 -17.59 17.34 -7.72
CA ASP A 221 -16.25 16.80 -7.53
C ASP A 221 -16.04 16.20 -6.14
N ILE A 222 -15.09 15.26 -6.05
CA ILE A 222 -14.71 14.66 -4.78
C ILE A 222 -14.12 15.72 -3.86
N GLU A 223 -14.69 15.84 -2.65
CA GLU A 223 -14.24 16.76 -1.62
C GLU A 223 -12.96 16.28 -0.91
N LEU A 224 -11.84 16.31 -1.62
CA LEU A 224 -10.54 15.87 -1.11
C LEU A 224 -10.05 16.68 0.08
N ASN A 225 -10.43 17.95 0.21
CA ASN A 225 -10.09 18.76 1.39
C ASN A 225 -10.71 18.16 2.65
N TYR A 226 -12.01 17.87 2.60
CA TYR A 226 -12.72 17.23 3.69
C TYR A 226 -12.13 15.85 4.00
N ILE A 227 -11.89 15.03 2.97
CA ILE A 227 -11.33 13.68 3.15
C ILE A 227 -9.94 13.76 3.79
N LEU A 228 -9.09 14.69 3.36
CA LEU A 228 -7.75 14.87 3.92
C LEU A 228 -7.81 15.24 5.41
N ASP A 229 -8.64 16.22 5.77
CA ASP A 229 -8.79 16.66 7.16
C ASP A 229 -9.36 15.56 8.05
N ARG A 230 -10.38 14.84 7.54
CA ARG A 230 -10.94 13.66 8.19
C ARG A 230 -9.88 12.58 8.39
N ASN A 231 -9.08 12.28 7.37
CA ASN A 231 -8.06 11.24 7.42
C ASN A 231 -6.98 11.57 8.44
N ILE A 232 -6.54 12.83 8.51
CA ILE A 232 -5.60 13.30 9.53
C ILE A 232 -6.21 13.11 10.93
N ALA A 233 -7.42 13.63 11.17
CA ALA A 233 -8.06 13.53 12.48
C ALA A 233 -8.25 12.07 12.93
N THR A 234 -8.76 11.21 12.04
CA THR A 234 -8.97 9.78 12.32
C THR A 234 -7.65 9.05 12.53
N SER A 235 -6.61 9.34 11.73
CA SER A 235 -5.29 8.72 11.86
C SER A 235 -4.68 8.96 13.24
N PHE A 236 -4.68 10.21 13.69
CA PHE A 236 -4.16 10.59 15.00
C PHE A 236 -5.04 10.09 16.15
N ALA A 237 -6.36 9.96 15.93
CA ALA A 237 -7.24 9.32 16.90
C ALA A 237 -6.91 7.81 17.06
N ILE A 238 -6.70 7.08 15.96
CA ILE A 238 -6.39 5.64 15.98
C ILE A 238 -5.08 5.37 16.70
N VAL A 239 -3.99 5.99 16.24
CA VAL A 239 -2.63 5.68 16.73
C VAL A 239 -2.34 6.14 18.15
N ASN A 240 -3.18 7.02 18.68
CA ASN A 240 -2.98 7.66 19.97
C ASN A 240 -4.19 7.50 20.89
N ARG A 241 -5.25 8.29 20.68
CA ARG A 241 -6.39 8.36 21.60
C ARG A 241 -7.02 6.98 21.82
N LEU A 242 -7.31 6.25 20.74
CA LEU A 242 -7.96 4.93 20.80
C LEU A 242 -7.01 3.87 21.35
N GLN A 243 -5.74 3.90 20.97
CA GLN A 243 -4.74 2.95 21.48
C GLN A 243 -4.43 3.12 22.98
N LEU A 244 -4.61 4.33 23.51
CA LEU A 244 -4.41 4.65 24.93
C LEU A 244 -5.69 4.46 25.77
N MET A 245 -6.84 4.23 25.14
CA MET A 245 -8.07 4.00 25.90
C MET A 245 -7.95 2.70 26.69
N ASN A 246 -8.31 2.78 27.98
CA ASN A 246 -8.52 1.58 28.76
C ASN A 246 -9.74 0.86 28.20
N LEU A 247 -9.55 -0.40 27.79
CA LEU A 247 -10.67 -1.24 27.39
C LEU A 247 -11.57 -1.46 28.62
N PRO A 248 -12.89 -1.53 28.42
CA PRO A 248 -13.79 -1.98 29.48
C PRO A 248 -13.39 -3.39 29.94
N GLU A 249 -13.66 -3.70 31.20
CA GLU A 249 -13.44 -5.05 31.71
C GLU A 249 -14.23 -6.05 30.87
N LEU A 250 -13.64 -7.24 30.70
CA LEU A 250 -14.28 -8.30 29.93
C LEU A 250 -15.51 -8.79 30.71
N GLU A 251 -16.69 -8.42 30.24
CA GLU A 251 -17.96 -8.88 30.77
C GLU A 251 -18.52 -10.04 29.94
N ASP A 252 -19.12 -11.01 30.63
CA ASP A 252 -19.84 -12.10 29.99
C ASP A 252 -21.06 -11.55 29.25
N ASP A 253 -21.02 -11.64 27.92
CA ASP A 253 -22.13 -11.25 27.07
C ASP A 253 -23.35 -12.17 27.23
N HIS A 254 -24.49 -11.74 26.66
CA HIS A 254 -25.75 -12.47 26.77
C HIS A 254 -25.66 -13.91 26.23
N PHE A 255 -24.87 -14.14 25.18
CA PHE A 255 -24.69 -15.44 24.54
C PHE A 255 -23.75 -16.32 25.35
N TRP A 256 -22.71 -15.75 25.95
CA TRP A 256 -21.81 -16.48 26.84
C TRP A 256 -22.53 -17.02 28.08
N LYS A 257 -23.44 -16.23 28.68
CA LYS A 257 -24.25 -16.64 29.83
C LYS A 257 -25.15 -17.84 29.55
N HIS A 258 -25.56 -18.02 28.30
CA HIS A 258 -26.42 -19.12 27.86
C HIS A 258 -25.68 -20.16 27.00
N LYS A 259 -24.35 -20.22 27.10
CA LYS A 259 -23.50 -21.08 26.24
C LYS A 259 -23.83 -22.58 26.30
N GLU A 260 -24.34 -23.07 27.43
CA GLU A 260 -24.73 -24.48 27.63
C GLU A 260 -26.17 -24.76 27.20
N GLY A 261 -26.97 -23.70 27.01
CA GLY A 261 -28.35 -23.77 26.57
C GLY A 261 -28.50 -23.63 25.05
N LYS A 262 -29.74 -23.75 24.59
CA LYS A 262 -30.09 -23.40 23.21
C LYS A 262 -30.09 -21.87 23.09
N ILE A 263 -29.26 -21.32 22.19
CA ILE A 263 -29.23 -19.89 21.89
C ILE A 263 -30.58 -19.49 21.27
N GLU A 264 -31.28 -18.55 21.92
CA GLU A 264 -32.50 -17.97 21.37
C GLU A 264 -32.19 -17.07 20.17
N PRO A 265 -33.07 -17.02 19.15
CA PRO A 265 -32.90 -16.11 18.03
C PRO A 265 -32.95 -14.64 18.51
N LEU A 266 -32.24 -13.76 17.78
CA LEU A 266 -32.25 -12.33 18.08
C LEU A 266 -33.68 -11.78 18.06
N PRO A 267 -34.05 -10.89 19.01
CA PRO A 267 -35.40 -10.35 19.08
C PRO A 267 -35.71 -9.42 17.91
N HIS A 268 -36.94 -9.46 17.42
CA HIS A 268 -37.46 -8.52 16.43
C HIS A 268 -38.25 -7.40 17.12
N THR A 269 -38.15 -6.19 16.58
CA THR A 269 -39.09 -5.11 16.90
C THR A 269 -40.48 -5.43 16.36
N ILE A 270 -41.52 -4.74 16.85
CA ILE A 270 -42.90 -4.92 16.37
C ILE A 270 -42.98 -4.70 14.85
N TYR A 271 -42.36 -3.62 14.36
CA TYR A 271 -42.32 -3.29 12.93
C TYR A 271 -41.53 -4.30 12.10
N SER A 272 -40.37 -4.77 12.58
CA SER A 272 -39.57 -5.72 11.81
C SER A 272 -40.23 -7.10 11.73
N ARG A 273 -41.08 -7.48 12.69
CA ARG A 273 -41.84 -8.73 12.66
C ARG A 273 -42.99 -8.71 11.65
N GLU A 274 -43.50 -7.54 11.30
CA GLU A 274 -44.57 -7.37 10.31
C GLU A 274 -44.05 -7.43 8.86
N LEU A 275 -42.73 -7.31 8.67
CA LEU A 275 -42.11 -7.42 7.36
C LEU A 275 -42.28 -8.84 6.80
N ALA A 276 -42.52 -8.93 5.50
CA ALA A 276 -42.62 -10.20 4.80
C ALA A 276 -41.23 -10.85 4.70
N GLU A 277 -40.91 -11.73 5.64
CA GLU A 277 -39.67 -12.50 5.60
C GLU A 277 -39.82 -13.72 4.70
N HIS A 278 -38.87 -13.91 3.80
CA HIS A 278 -38.72 -15.17 3.08
C HIS A 278 -37.99 -16.16 3.98
N ARG A 279 -38.33 -17.45 3.87
CA ARG A 279 -37.53 -18.50 4.51
C ARG A 279 -36.07 -18.40 4.03
N PRO A 280 -35.08 -18.76 4.87
CA PRO A 280 -33.70 -18.81 4.43
C PRO A 280 -33.61 -19.67 3.17
N LYS A 281 -33.13 -19.08 2.09
CA LYS A 281 -32.99 -19.77 0.82
C LYS A 281 -31.80 -20.71 0.97
N LEU A 282 -32.08 -22.00 1.08
CA LEU A 282 -31.07 -23.05 0.92
C LEU A 282 -30.65 -23.11 -0.56
N HIS A 283 -29.80 -24.07 -0.91
CA HIS A 283 -29.37 -24.29 -2.28
C HIS A 283 -30.56 -24.41 -3.25
N SER A 284 -30.38 -23.99 -4.50
CA SER A 284 -31.41 -24.00 -5.54
C SER A 284 -32.03 -25.37 -5.81
N TYR A 285 -31.33 -26.46 -5.47
CA TYR A 285 -31.82 -27.84 -5.60
C TYR A 285 -32.64 -28.32 -4.39
N VAL A 286 -32.60 -27.62 -3.27
CA VAL A 286 -33.41 -27.94 -2.09
C VAL A 286 -34.79 -27.34 -2.29
N ARG A 287 -35.81 -28.20 -2.44
CA ARG A 287 -37.19 -27.73 -2.58
C ARG A 287 -37.59 -26.96 -1.33
N VAL A 288 -38.06 -25.73 -1.54
CA VAL A 288 -38.63 -24.89 -0.49
C VAL A 288 -39.83 -25.64 0.11
N GLY A 289 -39.71 -26.08 1.36
CA GLY A 289 -40.74 -26.85 2.06
C GLY A 289 -40.54 -28.36 2.13
N ALA A 290 -39.41 -28.90 1.65
CA ALA A 290 -39.00 -30.25 2.06
C ALA A 290 -38.73 -30.22 3.58
N SER A 291 -39.47 -31.01 4.36
CA SER A 291 -39.25 -31.09 5.80
C SER A 291 -37.88 -31.71 6.07
N GLU A 292 -37.06 -31.05 6.88
CA GLU A 292 -35.89 -31.66 7.50
C GLU A 292 -36.35 -32.61 8.62
N ASP A 293 -37.15 -33.62 8.27
CA ASP A 293 -37.49 -34.71 9.18
C ASP A 293 -36.50 -35.85 8.93
N THR A 294 -35.33 -35.79 9.58
CA THR A 294 -34.75 -36.90 10.37
C THR A 294 -33.31 -36.58 10.79
N ASN A 295 -33.13 -36.41 12.11
CA ASN A 295 -31.87 -36.50 12.85
C ASN A 295 -30.78 -35.44 12.62
N SER A 296 -31.05 -34.19 12.98
CA SER A 296 -30.01 -33.32 13.54
C SER A 296 -30.55 -32.45 14.67
N HIS A 297 -29.97 -32.62 15.85
CA HIS A 297 -30.21 -31.75 16.99
C HIS A 297 -29.72 -30.32 16.66
N SER A 298 -30.57 -29.34 16.97
CA SER A 298 -30.27 -27.90 17.20
C SER A 298 -29.60 -27.09 16.08
N LEU A 299 -30.38 -26.25 15.39
CA LEU A 299 -30.34 -24.77 15.45
C LEU A 299 -31.41 -24.24 14.48
N ALA A 300 -31.94 -23.03 14.70
CA ALA A 300 -32.94 -22.35 13.87
C ALA A 300 -34.40 -22.86 13.96
N SER A 301 -35.04 -22.60 15.11
CA SER A 301 -36.51 -22.51 15.14
C SER A 301 -36.91 -21.10 14.69
N CYS A 302 -37.03 -20.91 13.38
CA CYS A 302 -37.71 -19.75 12.82
C CYS A 302 -39.18 -20.11 12.60
N ILE A 303 -40.04 -19.61 13.50
CA ILE A 303 -41.49 -19.32 13.35
C ILE A 303 -42.38 -20.53 12.96
N SER A 304 -43.25 -20.93 13.89
CA SER A 304 -44.45 -21.73 13.61
C SER A 304 -45.41 -20.95 12.69
N ASN A 305 -45.73 -21.53 11.53
CA ASN A 305 -46.42 -20.85 10.44
C ASN A 305 -47.87 -21.33 10.35
N ASP A 306 -48.75 -20.86 11.23
CA ASP A 306 -50.20 -20.99 11.02
C ASP A 306 -50.67 -19.85 10.10
N LYS A 307 -50.49 -20.05 8.80
CA LYS A 307 -51.19 -19.26 7.77
C LYS A 307 -52.30 -20.13 7.17
N GLU A 308 -53.46 -20.07 7.81
CA GLU A 308 -54.72 -20.46 7.19
C GLU A 308 -54.95 -19.53 5.98
N LYS A 309 -54.82 -20.08 4.77
CA LYS A 309 -55.09 -19.36 3.53
C LYS A 309 -56.59 -19.04 3.48
N ARG A 310 -56.99 -17.84 3.89
CA ARG A 310 -58.32 -17.33 3.56
C ARG A 310 -58.36 -17.07 2.05
N HIS A 311 -59.03 -17.95 1.33
CA HIS A 311 -59.43 -17.73 -0.06
C HIS A 311 -60.38 -16.53 -0.08
N ILE A 312 -59.93 -15.43 -0.67
CA ILE A 312 -60.81 -14.33 -1.07
C ILE A 312 -61.45 -14.76 -2.38
N ASN A 313 -62.74 -15.08 -2.35
CA ASN A 313 -63.54 -15.18 -3.56
C ASN A 313 -63.80 -13.76 -4.07
N TRP A 314 -63.46 -13.52 -5.32
CA TRP A 314 -63.80 -12.30 -6.05
C TRP A 314 -65.30 -12.23 -6.35
#